data_AF-A0A6B3TSC4-F1
#
_entry.id   AF-A0A6B3TSC4-F1
#
_cell.length_a   1.000
_cell.length_b   1.000
_cell.length_c   1.000
_cell.angle_alpha   90.00
_cell.angle_beta   90.00
_cell.angle_gamma   90.00
#
_symmetry.space_group_name_H-M   'P 1'
#
loop_
_entity.id
_entity.type
_entity.pdbx_description
1 polymer ?
#
loop_
_entity_poly.entity_id
_entity_poly.type
_entity_poly.pdbx_seq_one_letter_code
_entity_poly.pdbx_strand_id
1 'polypeptide(L)'
;MKKFLLQLAEHQSFSESEMKEAVDYILGEDISESEIAAFLMGLKSKGETVEEIVGIVKAMKANTLTFKKKIPNVLDNCGTGGDGSSSFNVSTTSAFVIAGAGIPVAKHGNRSVSSKTGSADVLEFLGVNLNLPAESIEEILHEIGIAFLFAPHVHPKLKKVMMVRRQLKIPTIFNFIGPLSNPIDLDYQLLGVYRRDLLHVFAEVLNQLGRKRAVVINGAGYMDEASLQGENRLTILENGRISDQIIYPEDVGLPQYDNSRIKGGDPKENADILVNVLKGKKGAYLDTVLFNAGIGIYTAGKAPTIQAGIQLARDIIDSGVAYEKLMALIEKTRSLQKEAM
;
A
#
# COMPACT_ATOMS: atom_id res chain seq x y z
N MET A 1 -25.86 -13.87 7.79
CA MET A 1 -25.99 -12.80 6.77
C MET A 1 -27.30 -12.00 6.84
N LYS A 2 -28.49 -12.62 6.85
CA LYS A 2 -29.80 -11.92 6.87
C LYS A 2 -29.88 -10.70 7.81
N LYS A 3 -29.43 -10.85 9.07
CA LYS A 3 -29.39 -9.75 10.06
C LYS A 3 -28.64 -8.52 9.53
N PHE A 4 -27.42 -8.70 9.00
CA PHE A 4 -26.59 -7.61 8.50
C PHE A 4 -27.19 -6.91 7.28
N LEU A 5 -27.83 -7.68 6.37
CA LEU A 5 -28.49 -7.08 5.22
C LEU A 5 -29.72 -6.24 5.61
N LEU A 6 -30.47 -6.66 6.62
CA LEU A 6 -31.59 -5.86 7.15
C LEU A 6 -31.09 -4.57 7.79
N GLN A 7 -30.02 -4.63 8.59
CA GLN A 7 -29.41 -3.45 9.20
C GLN A 7 -28.92 -2.44 8.14
N LEU A 8 -28.28 -2.93 7.07
CA LEU A 8 -27.90 -2.09 5.92
C LEU A 8 -29.11 -1.47 5.20
N ALA A 9 -30.19 -2.24 5.02
CA ALA A 9 -31.42 -1.74 4.38
C ALA A 9 -32.09 -0.63 5.20
N GLU A 10 -31.90 -0.63 6.52
CA GLU A 10 -32.34 0.42 7.44
C GLU A 10 -31.33 1.57 7.61
N HIS A 11 -30.25 1.59 6.81
CA HIS A 11 -29.17 2.59 6.86
C HIS A 11 -28.48 2.71 8.24
N GLN A 12 -28.47 1.63 9.01
CA GLN A 12 -27.83 1.59 10.33
C GLN A 12 -26.36 1.18 10.20
N SER A 13 -25.47 1.90 10.88
CA SER A 13 -24.04 1.55 10.93
C SER A 13 -23.79 0.35 11.85
N PHE A 14 -22.71 -0.36 11.59
CA PHE A 14 -22.23 -1.44 12.44
C PHE A 14 -21.18 -0.95 13.44
N SER A 15 -21.16 -1.55 14.63
CA SER A 15 -19.96 -1.51 15.47
C SER A 15 -18.79 -2.26 14.81
N GLU A 16 -17.57 -2.01 15.28
CA GLU A 16 -16.38 -2.75 14.81
C GLU A 16 -16.58 -4.27 14.89
N SER A 17 -17.10 -4.76 16.02
CA SER A 17 -17.34 -6.20 16.25
C SER A 17 -18.40 -6.78 15.31
N GLU A 18 -19.49 -6.06 15.07
CA GLU A 18 -20.54 -6.52 14.15
C GLU A 18 -20.05 -6.54 12.71
N MET A 19 -19.28 -5.52 12.31
CA MET A 19 -18.70 -5.49 10.98
C MET A 19 -17.68 -6.62 10.79
N LYS A 20 -16.85 -6.89 11.80
CA LYS A 20 -15.93 -8.03 11.77
C LYS A 20 -16.70 -9.34 11.57
N GLU A 21 -17.77 -9.56 12.34
CA GLU A 21 -18.62 -10.75 12.22
C GLU A 21 -19.24 -10.86 10.81
N ALA A 22 -19.78 -9.76 10.28
CA ALA A 22 -20.36 -9.72 8.94
C ALA A 22 -19.34 -10.09 7.85
N VAL A 23 -18.11 -9.59 7.96
CA VAL A 23 -17.04 -9.92 7.01
C VAL A 23 -16.55 -11.36 7.18
N ASP A 24 -16.46 -11.89 8.40
CA ASP A 24 -16.15 -13.30 8.62
C ASP A 24 -17.16 -14.22 7.91
N TYR A 25 -18.46 -13.87 7.92
CA TYR A 25 -19.48 -14.56 7.11
C TYR A 25 -19.24 -14.41 5.60
N ILE A 26 -18.85 -13.23 5.12
CA ILE A 26 -18.55 -12.97 3.69
C ILE A 26 -17.33 -13.76 3.21
N LEU A 27 -16.39 -14.05 4.09
CA LEU A 27 -15.20 -14.84 3.79
C LEU A 27 -15.41 -16.35 3.99
N GLY A 28 -16.59 -16.77 4.47
CA GLY A 28 -16.99 -18.17 4.61
C GLY A 28 -17.35 -18.83 3.29
N GLU A 29 -17.35 -20.17 3.27
CA GLU A 29 -17.60 -20.95 2.04
C GLU A 29 -19.07 -20.92 1.59
N ASP A 30 -20.00 -20.88 2.55
CA ASP A 30 -21.45 -21.01 2.34
C ASP A 30 -22.15 -19.73 1.85
N ILE A 31 -21.46 -18.59 1.83
CA ILE A 31 -22.06 -17.30 1.44
C ILE A 31 -22.40 -17.29 -0.05
N SER A 32 -23.57 -16.79 -0.48
CA SER A 32 -23.88 -16.68 -1.91
C SER A 32 -23.28 -15.42 -2.56
N GLU A 33 -23.13 -15.41 -3.89
CA GLU A 33 -22.70 -14.23 -4.65
C GLU A 33 -23.69 -13.05 -4.51
N SER A 34 -24.98 -13.35 -4.46
CA SER A 34 -26.04 -12.35 -4.28
C SER A 34 -25.99 -11.69 -2.91
N GLU A 35 -25.69 -12.46 -1.85
CA GLU A 35 -25.50 -11.90 -0.50
C GLU A 35 -24.28 -10.98 -0.43
N ILE A 36 -23.15 -11.36 -1.05
CA ILE A 36 -21.97 -10.48 -1.14
C ILE A 36 -22.33 -9.21 -1.90
N ALA A 37 -22.99 -9.31 -3.06
CA ALA A 37 -23.38 -8.16 -3.86
C ALA A 37 -24.31 -7.22 -3.10
N ALA A 38 -25.32 -7.77 -2.42
CA ALA A 38 -26.26 -7.02 -1.58
C ALA A 38 -25.54 -6.31 -0.43
N PHE A 39 -24.60 -6.98 0.24
CA PHE A 39 -23.83 -6.39 1.32
C PHE A 39 -22.96 -5.23 0.83
N LEU A 40 -22.18 -5.45 -0.24
CA LEU A 40 -21.29 -4.42 -0.80
C LEU A 40 -22.06 -3.19 -1.26
N MET A 41 -23.24 -3.38 -1.86
CA MET A 41 -24.08 -2.28 -2.29
C MET A 41 -24.82 -1.59 -1.15
N GLY A 42 -25.33 -2.34 -0.18
CA GLY A 42 -25.94 -1.77 1.01
C GLY A 42 -24.95 -0.89 1.77
N LEU A 43 -23.73 -1.38 1.98
CA LEU A 43 -22.67 -0.64 2.68
C LEU A 43 -22.28 0.64 1.91
N LYS A 44 -22.09 0.54 0.59
CA LYS A 44 -21.80 1.71 -0.26
C LYS A 44 -22.92 2.75 -0.23
N SER A 45 -24.18 2.32 -0.31
CA SER A 45 -25.35 3.21 -0.33
C SER A 45 -25.59 3.88 1.02
N LYS A 46 -25.27 3.19 2.12
CA LYS A 46 -25.28 3.77 3.47
C LYS A 46 -24.15 4.79 3.67
N GLY A 47 -22.97 4.49 3.12
CA GLY A 47 -21.72 5.17 3.42
C GLY A 47 -20.99 4.47 4.56
N GLU A 48 -19.68 4.28 4.39
CA GLU A 48 -18.83 3.56 5.34
C GLU A 48 -18.33 4.47 6.48
N THR A 49 -18.36 3.95 7.71
CA THR A 49 -17.82 4.61 8.90
C THR A 49 -16.41 4.11 9.23
N VAL A 50 -15.68 4.82 10.09
CA VAL A 50 -14.33 4.42 10.53
C VAL A 50 -14.35 3.06 11.21
N GLU A 51 -15.29 2.84 12.13
CA GLU A 51 -15.45 1.58 12.88
C GLU A 51 -15.71 0.40 11.95
N GLU A 52 -16.51 0.63 10.90
CA GLU A 52 -16.78 -0.38 9.87
C GLU A 52 -15.52 -0.71 9.06
N ILE A 53 -14.75 0.31 8.64
CA ILE A 53 -13.50 0.08 7.91
C ILE A 53 -12.52 -0.71 8.78
N VAL A 54 -12.39 -0.35 10.06
CA VAL A 54 -11.53 -1.05 11.02
C VAL A 54 -11.99 -2.50 11.21
N GLY A 55 -13.30 -2.74 11.36
CA GLY A 55 -13.88 -4.08 11.47
C GLY A 55 -13.61 -4.95 10.24
N ILE A 56 -13.76 -4.38 9.04
CA ILE A 56 -13.44 -5.06 7.77
C ILE A 56 -11.97 -5.45 7.73
N VAL A 57 -11.07 -4.51 8.03
CA VAL A 57 -9.63 -4.74 7.99
C VAL A 57 -9.20 -5.80 9.00
N LYS A 58 -9.73 -5.76 10.23
CA LYS A 58 -9.46 -6.77 11.27
C LYS A 58 -9.94 -8.17 10.84
N ALA A 59 -11.13 -8.28 10.23
CA ALA A 59 -11.63 -9.55 9.69
C ALA A 59 -10.76 -10.06 8.53
N MET A 60 -10.35 -9.18 7.61
CA MET A 60 -9.45 -9.54 6.52
C MET A 60 -8.11 -10.06 7.03
N LYS A 61 -7.49 -9.35 8.00
CA LYS A 61 -6.23 -9.76 8.63
C LYS A 61 -6.34 -11.11 9.35
N ALA A 62 -7.46 -11.38 10.02
CA ALA A 62 -7.69 -12.67 10.67
C ALA A 62 -7.80 -13.86 9.70
N ASN A 63 -7.99 -13.58 8.41
CA ASN A 63 -8.19 -14.57 7.35
C ASN A 63 -7.03 -14.60 6.33
N THR A 64 -5.86 -14.06 6.67
CA THR A 64 -4.64 -14.12 5.84
C THR A 64 -3.78 -15.34 6.13
N LEU A 65 -2.71 -15.50 5.36
CA LEU A 65 -1.56 -16.29 5.82
C LEU A 65 -1.12 -15.81 7.22
N THR A 66 -0.70 -16.76 8.05
CA THR A 66 -0.31 -16.49 9.44
C THR A 66 1.17 -16.21 9.54
N PHE A 67 1.49 -15.00 9.99
CA PHE A 67 2.84 -14.56 10.33
C PHE A 67 3.01 -14.67 11.86
N LYS A 68 4.01 -15.42 12.32
CA LYS A 68 4.29 -15.73 13.72
C LYS A 68 5.33 -14.79 14.35
N LYS A 69 6.26 -14.25 13.55
CA LYS A 69 7.34 -13.41 14.04
C LYS A 69 6.89 -11.94 14.11
N LYS A 70 7.09 -11.32 15.27
CA LYS A 70 6.91 -9.88 15.42
C LYS A 70 8.17 -9.16 14.97
N ILE A 71 8.06 -8.37 13.90
CA ILE A 71 9.15 -7.53 13.41
C ILE A 71 8.81 -6.09 13.81
N PRO A 72 9.66 -5.41 14.61
CA PRO A 72 9.40 -4.06 15.04
C PRO A 72 9.76 -3.05 13.94
N ASN A 73 9.14 -1.86 14.02
CA ASN A 73 9.38 -0.70 13.17
C ASN A 73 9.09 -0.93 11.69
N VAL A 74 8.17 -1.85 11.38
CA VAL A 74 7.81 -2.19 10.00
C VAL A 74 6.96 -1.09 9.39
N LEU A 75 7.28 -0.76 8.15
CA LEU A 75 6.55 0.17 7.31
C LEU A 75 5.93 -0.54 6.09
N ASP A 76 4.78 -0.07 5.65
CA ASP A 76 4.26 -0.30 4.30
C ASP A 76 4.06 1.05 3.59
N ASN A 77 4.31 1.08 2.28
CA ASN A 77 4.06 2.22 1.42
C ASN A 77 3.24 1.77 0.21
N CYS A 78 1.93 1.94 0.26
CA CYS A 78 1.03 1.53 -0.79
C CYS A 78 -0.10 2.55 -0.97
N GLY A 79 -0.57 2.67 -2.20
CA GLY A 79 -1.68 3.52 -2.56
C GLY A 79 -2.95 2.70 -2.79
N THR A 80 -4.11 3.34 -2.72
CA THR A 80 -5.40 2.72 -3.06
C THR A 80 -5.49 2.32 -4.54
N GLY A 81 -4.65 2.90 -5.40
CA GLY A 81 -4.73 2.83 -6.85
C GLY A 81 -5.97 3.56 -7.39
N GLY A 82 -6.16 3.50 -8.72
CA GLY A 82 -7.36 4.07 -9.35
C GLY A 82 -7.33 5.59 -9.56
N ASP A 83 -6.17 6.22 -9.39
CA ASP A 83 -5.94 7.64 -9.65
C ASP A 83 -5.96 8.02 -11.16
N GLY A 84 -5.85 7.03 -12.05
CA GLY A 84 -5.82 7.23 -13.51
C GLY A 84 -4.54 7.88 -14.03
N SER A 85 -3.51 8.07 -13.20
CA SER A 85 -2.28 8.78 -13.60
C SER A 85 -1.47 8.01 -14.64
N SER A 86 -1.62 6.68 -14.68
CA SER A 86 -0.77 5.79 -15.48
C SER A 86 0.72 6.00 -15.22
N SER A 87 1.08 6.41 -14.00
CA SER A 87 2.47 6.56 -13.59
C SER A 87 3.19 5.21 -13.52
N PHE A 88 4.52 5.25 -13.55
CA PHE A 88 5.35 4.08 -13.22
C PHE A 88 5.15 3.66 -11.76
N ASN A 89 5.70 2.53 -11.34
CA ASN A 89 5.53 2.01 -9.97
C ASN A 89 6.35 2.80 -8.92
N VAL A 90 5.91 4.03 -8.61
CA VAL A 90 6.56 4.97 -7.68
C VAL A 90 6.74 4.36 -6.30
N SER A 91 5.67 3.90 -5.66
CA SER A 91 5.76 3.29 -4.32
C SER A 91 6.58 2.00 -4.31
N THR A 92 6.60 1.20 -5.39
CA THR A 92 7.49 0.02 -5.45
C THR A 92 8.95 0.43 -5.49
N THR A 93 9.30 1.41 -6.30
CA THR A 93 10.67 1.92 -6.38
C THR A 93 11.09 2.56 -5.07
N SER A 94 10.19 3.35 -4.45
CA SER A 94 10.42 4.01 -3.16
C SER A 94 10.62 3.03 -2.00
N ALA A 95 9.96 1.85 -2.05
CA ALA A 95 10.10 0.82 -1.02
C ALA A 95 11.55 0.34 -0.86
N PHE A 96 12.28 0.17 -1.98
CA PHE A 96 13.70 -0.23 -1.94
C PHE A 96 14.60 0.85 -1.36
N VAL A 97 14.29 2.12 -1.62
CA VAL A 97 15.01 3.26 -1.04
C VAL A 97 14.76 3.35 0.47
N ILE A 98 13.50 3.19 0.90
CA ILE A 98 13.13 3.16 2.33
C ILE A 98 13.82 1.99 3.04
N ALA A 99 13.83 0.80 2.43
CA ALA A 99 14.54 -0.36 2.96
C ALA A 99 16.06 -0.16 3.02
N GLY A 100 16.63 0.55 2.05
CA GLY A 100 18.03 0.96 2.05
C GLY A 100 18.38 1.87 3.23
N ALA A 101 17.45 2.70 3.70
CA ALA A 101 17.60 3.51 4.92
C ALA A 101 17.51 2.69 6.24
N GLY A 102 17.45 1.36 6.14
CA GLY A 102 17.42 0.45 7.30
C GLY A 102 16.05 0.33 7.98
N ILE A 103 14.98 0.67 7.26
CA ILE A 103 13.59 0.52 7.73
C ILE A 103 13.05 -0.80 7.17
N PRO A 104 12.55 -1.74 7.99
CA PRO A 104 11.90 -2.94 7.48
C PRO A 104 10.64 -2.59 6.68
N VAL A 105 10.58 -2.99 5.40
CA VAL A 105 9.44 -2.71 4.52
C VAL A 105 8.67 -3.98 4.18
N ALA A 106 7.46 -4.11 4.72
CA ALA A 106 6.50 -5.16 4.37
C ALA A 106 5.59 -4.64 3.26
N LYS A 107 6.05 -4.61 2.01
CA LYS A 107 5.29 -3.99 0.93
C LYS A 107 4.11 -4.86 0.51
N HIS A 108 2.89 -4.43 0.79
CA HIS A 108 1.69 -5.08 0.25
C HIS A 108 1.42 -4.58 -1.18
N GLY A 109 1.09 -5.50 -2.09
CA GLY A 109 0.84 -5.10 -3.47
C GLY A 109 0.09 -6.16 -4.28
N ASN A 110 -0.37 -5.75 -5.46
CA ASN A 110 -1.18 -6.59 -6.33
C ASN A 110 -0.77 -6.40 -7.80
N ARG A 111 -1.34 -7.22 -8.68
CA ARG A 111 -1.35 -6.97 -10.12
C ARG A 111 -2.28 -5.80 -10.43
N SER A 112 -2.08 -5.16 -11.57
CA SER A 112 -2.92 -4.02 -11.94
C SER A 112 -4.39 -4.41 -12.12
N VAL A 113 -5.29 -3.52 -11.71
CA VAL A 113 -6.72 -3.56 -12.02
C VAL A 113 -7.13 -2.41 -12.96
N SER A 114 -6.36 -1.31 -13.02
CA SER A 114 -6.70 -0.08 -13.75
C SER A 114 -5.53 0.57 -14.49
N SER A 115 -4.28 0.43 -14.02
CA SER A 115 -3.08 0.84 -14.74
C SER A 115 -2.63 -0.23 -15.74
N LYS A 116 -1.61 0.06 -16.57
CA LYS A 116 -1.03 -0.96 -17.45
C LYS A 116 -0.23 -2.03 -16.70
N THR A 117 0.28 -1.73 -15.51
CA THR A 117 1.26 -2.59 -14.81
C THR A 117 1.21 -2.36 -13.30
N GLY A 118 0.98 -3.42 -12.53
CA GLY A 118 0.96 -3.40 -11.07
C GLY A 118 2.34 -3.67 -10.47
N SER A 119 2.46 -3.50 -9.16
CA SER A 119 3.72 -3.76 -8.45
C SER A 119 4.16 -5.22 -8.57
N ALA A 120 3.21 -6.15 -8.53
CA ALA A 120 3.49 -7.58 -8.69
C ALA A 120 4.03 -7.90 -10.10
N ASP A 121 3.49 -7.26 -11.14
CA ASP A 121 3.88 -7.53 -12.53
C ASP A 121 5.35 -7.11 -12.79
N VAL A 122 5.79 -5.98 -12.24
CA VAL A 122 7.19 -5.52 -12.34
C VAL A 122 8.14 -6.42 -11.55
N LEU A 123 7.79 -6.75 -10.31
CA LEU A 123 8.67 -7.55 -9.46
C LEU A 123 8.82 -8.98 -9.99
N GLU A 124 7.74 -9.57 -10.51
CA GLU A 124 7.79 -10.87 -11.18
C GLU A 124 8.65 -10.80 -12.45
N PHE A 125 8.53 -9.74 -13.26
CA PHE A 125 9.38 -9.54 -14.43
C PHE A 125 10.87 -9.43 -14.07
N LEU A 126 11.19 -8.75 -12.97
CA LEU A 126 12.56 -8.68 -12.41
C LEU A 126 13.02 -10.02 -11.78
N GLY A 127 12.11 -10.97 -11.63
CA GLY A 127 12.38 -12.34 -11.20
C GLY A 127 12.26 -12.58 -9.70
N VAL A 128 11.48 -11.75 -9.00
CA VAL A 128 11.06 -11.99 -7.61
C VAL A 128 9.97 -13.07 -7.60
N ASN A 129 10.13 -14.09 -6.76
CA ASN A 129 9.08 -15.08 -6.54
C ASN A 129 8.00 -14.51 -5.60
N LEU A 130 6.76 -14.43 -6.10
CA LEU A 130 5.62 -13.84 -5.38
C LEU A 130 4.85 -14.84 -4.51
N ASN A 131 5.08 -16.14 -4.66
CA ASN A 131 4.27 -17.20 -4.06
C ASN A 131 5.07 -17.97 -3.01
N LEU A 132 5.64 -17.26 -2.04
CA LEU A 132 6.43 -17.86 -0.97
C LEU A 132 5.59 -18.12 0.30
N PRO A 133 5.85 -19.19 1.06
CA PRO A 133 5.22 -19.40 2.37
C PRO A 133 5.48 -18.23 3.33
N ALA A 134 4.60 -18.04 4.31
CA ALA A 134 4.72 -16.96 5.30
C ALA A 134 6.07 -16.96 6.02
N GLU A 135 6.56 -18.14 6.40
CA GLU A 135 7.84 -18.31 7.12
C GLU A 135 9.04 -17.80 6.30
N SER A 136 9.04 -18.04 4.98
CA SER A 136 10.03 -17.51 4.05
C SER A 136 9.93 -15.99 3.87
N ILE A 137 8.71 -15.44 3.82
CA ILE A 137 8.49 -13.99 3.73
C ILE A 137 9.02 -13.29 5.00
N GLU A 138 8.81 -13.89 6.18
CA GLU A 138 9.37 -13.37 7.44
C GLU A 138 10.90 -13.39 7.46
N GLU A 139 11.49 -14.48 6.98
CA GLU A 139 12.95 -14.61 6.87
C GLU A 139 13.52 -13.54 5.94
N ILE A 140 12.93 -13.35 4.75
CA ILE A 140 13.30 -12.30 3.80
C ILE A 140 13.20 -10.91 4.44
N LEU A 141 12.08 -10.61 5.11
CA LEU A 141 11.89 -9.30 5.73
C LEU A 141 12.91 -9.05 6.85
N HIS A 142 13.24 -10.09 7.63
CA HIS A 142 14.23 -10.00 8.70
C HIS A 142 15.67 -9.83 8.18
N GLU A 143 16.07 -10.61 7.17
CA GLU A 143 17.45 -10.60 6.65
C GLU A 143 17.72 -9.45 5.69
N ILE A 144 16.80 -9.19 4.77
CA ILE A 144 16.99 -8.21 3.68
C ILE A 144 16.42 -6.85 4.08
N GLY A 145 15.43 -6.81 4.97
CA GLY A 145 14.75 -5.56 5.36
C GLY A 145 13.66 -5.13 4.38
N ILE A 146 13.36 -5.93 3.35
CA ILE A 146 12.18 -5.73 2.49
C ILE A 146 11.63 -7.07 2.04
N ALA A 147 10.31 -7.22 2.12
CA ALA A 147 9.58 -8.33 1.53
C ALA A 147 8.36 -7.82 0.77
N PHE A 148 7.98 -8.52 -0.30
CA PHE A 148 6.77 -8.23 -1.05
C PHE A 148 5.66 -9.22 -0.69
N LEU A 149 4.51 -8.69 -0.30
CA LEU A 149 3.33 -9.46 0.09
C LEU A 149 2.33 -9.38 -1.06
N PHE A 150 2.25 -10.45 -1.85
CA PHE A 150 1.35 -10.50 -2.99
C PHE A 150 -0.10 -10.75 -2.55
N ALA A 151 -0.99 -9.77 -2.72
CA ALA A 151 -2.33 -9.76 -2.15
C ALA A 151 -3.16 -11.04 -2.41
N PRO A 152 -3.21 -11.61 -3.63
CA PRO A 152 -3.94 -12.86 -3.88
C PRO A 152 -3.38 -14.08 -3.15
N HIS A 153 -2.07 -14.07 -2.88
CA HIS A 153 -1.39 -15.15 -2.15
C HIS A 153 -1.59 -15.01 -0.64
N VAL A 154 -1.52 -13.78 -0.09
CA VAL A 154 -1.70 -13.54 1.35
C VAL A 154 -3.17 -13.50 1.79
N HIS A 155 -4.12 -13.26 0.88
CA HIS A 155 -5.57 -13.21 1.15
C HIS A 155 -6.37 -14.26 0.34
N PRO A 156 -6.16 -15.57 0.55
CA PRO A 156 -6.75 -16.61 -0.30
C PRO A 156 -8.29 -16.63 -0.27
N LYS A 157 -8.91 -16.23 0.85
CA LYS A 157 -10.38 -16.23 1.02
C LYS A 157 -11.10 -15.10 0.29
N LEU A 158 -10.39 -14.15 -0.31
CA LEU A 158 -11.02 -13.03 -1.05
C LEU A 158 -11.51 -13.39 -2.46
N LYS A 159 -11.22 -14.60 -2.96
CA LYS A 159 -11.50 -14.99 -4.36
C LYS A 159 -12.96 -14.74 -4.77
N LYS A 160 -13.92 -15.12 -3.92
CA LYS A 160 -15.36 -14.98 -4.19
C LYS A 160 -15.79 -13.50 -4.20
N VAL A 161 -15.33 -12.71 -3.22
CA VAL A 161 -15.56 -11.26 -3.17
C VAL A 161 -15.01 -10.58 -4.42
N MET A 162 -13.81 -10.94 -4.86
CA MET A 162 -13.20 -10.37 -6.07
C MET A 162 -13.97 -10.72 -7.34
N MET A 163 -14.57 -11.91 -7.42
CA MET A 163 -15.44 -12.29 -8.53
C MET A 163 -16.70 -11.42 -8.59
N VAL A 164 -17.39 -11.24 -7.46
CA VAL A 164 -18.58 -10.37 -7.37
C VAL A 164 -18.23 -8.92 -7.70
N ARG A 165 -17.10 -8.40 -7.22
CA ARG A 165 -16.63 -7.06 -7.58
C ARG A 165 -16.44 -6.87 -9.10
N ARG A 166 -15.91 -7.88 -9.80
CA ARG A 166 -15.77 -7.85 -11.27
C ARG A 166 -17.12 -7.84 -11.99
N GLN A 167 -18.15 -8.47 -11.41
CA GLN A 167 -19.51 -8.45 -11.96
C GLN A 167 -20.20 -7.11 -11.70
N LEU A 168 -20.05 -6.54 -10.49
CA LEU A 168 -20.64 -5.26 -10.10
C LEU A 168 -20.12 -4.07 -10.92
N LYS A 169 -18.81 -4.08 -11.27
CA LYS A 169 -18.15 -3.04 -12.08
C LYS A 169 -18.28 -1.60 -11.55
N ILE A 170 -18.53 -1.45 -10.25
CA ILE A 170 -18.58 -0.15 -9.57
C ILE A 170 -17.69 -0.14 -8.34
N PRO A 171 -17.15 1.03 -7.93
CA PRO A 171 -16.30 1.13 -6.75
C PRO A 171 -17.06 0.84 -5.46
N THR A 172 -16.50 -0.02 -4.60
CA THR A 172 -17.00 -0.31 -3.24
C THR A 172 -15.91 -0.06 -2.22
N ILE A 173 -16.15 -0.31 -0.93
CA ILE A 173 -15.13 -0.16 0.12
C ILE A 173 -13.83 -0.94 -0.19
N PHE A 174 -13.94 -2.06 -0.90
CA PHE A 174 -12.80 -2.88 -1.32
C PHE A 174 -11.86 -2.18 -2.33
N ASN A 175 -12.23 -1.03 -2.86
CA ASN A 175 -11.33 -0.19 -3.66
C ASN A 175 -10.31 0.57 -2.81
N PHE A 176 -10.53 0.71 -1.50
CA PHE A 176 -9.68 1.53 -0.65
C PHE A 176 -9.01 0.77 0.51
N ILE A 177 -9.51 -0.41 0.88
CA ILE A 177 -9.00 -1.15 2.05
C ILE A 177 -7.76 -2.01 1.77
N GLY A 178 -7.38 -2.22 0.50
CA GLY A 178 -6.23 -3.06 0.15
C GLY A 178 -4.93 -2.63 0.86
N PRO A 179 -4.61 -1.33 0.89
CA PRO A 179 -3.50 -0.81 1.68
C PRO A 179 -3.61 -1.04 3.20
N LEU A 180 -4.81 -1.15 3.74
CA LEU A 180 -5.03 -1.30 5.18
C LEU A 180 -4.89 -2.74 5.66
N SER A 181 -5.02 -3.71 4.74
CA SER A 181 -5.12 -5.14 5.05
C SER A 181 -3.78 -5.88 5.06
N ASN A 182 -2.65 -5.18 5.21
CA ASN A 182 -1.35 -5.84 5.32
C ASN A 182 -1.38 -6.89 6.45
N PRO A 183 -1.03 -8.17 6.16
CA PRO A 183 -1.08 -9.23 7.17
C PRO A 183 0.00 -9.07 8.25
N ILE A 184 1.08 -8.34 7.97
CA ILE A 184 2.10 -8.00 8.96
C ILE A 184 1.60 -6.82 9.80
N ASP A 185 1.88 -6.86 11.10
CA ASP A 185 1.61 -5.73 11.99
C ASP A 185 2.57 -4.58 11.69
N LEU A 186 2.00 -3.45 11.27
CA LEU A 186 2.74 -2.27 10.86
C LEU A 186 2.79 -1.26 12.01
N ASP A 187 4.00 -0.77 12.31
CA ASP A 187 4.18 0.38 13.20
C ASP A 187 3.97 1.69 12.43
N TYR A 188 4.35 1.69 11.14
CA TYR A 188 4.35 2.87 10.28
C TYR A 188 3.65 2.61 8.95
N GLN A 189 3.04 3.63 8.36
CA GLN A 189 2.40 3.47 7.06
C GLN A 189 2.38 4.78 6.26
N LEU A 190 2.90 4.75 5.04
CA LEU A 190 2.68 5.78 4.02
C LEU A 190 1.54 5.31 3.11
N LEU A 191 0.41 6.00 3.15
CA LEU A 191 -0.80 5.62 2.43
C LEU A 191 -1.17 6.66 1.38
N GLY A 192 -1.11 6.26 0.12
CA GLY A 192 -1.66 7.03 -0.98
C GLY A 192 -3.17 6.89 -1.11
N VAL A 193 -3.90 7.98 -1.29
CA VAL A 193 -5.36 7.96 -1.53
C VAL A 193 -5.74 8.94 -2.64
N TYR A 194 -6.37 8.46 -3.71
CA TYR A 194 -6.80 9.33 -4.82
C TYR A 194 -8.00 10.23 -4.43
N ARG A 195 -8.79 9.79 -3.45
CA ARG A 195 -9.89 10.57 -2.86
C ARG A 195 -9.42 11.45 -1.72
N ARG A 196 -9.19 12.72 -2.05
CA ARG A 196 -8.73 13.76 -1.13
C ARG A 196 -9.64 13.95 0.10
N ASP A 197 -10.94 13.70 -0.04
CA ASP A 197 -11.91 13.82 1.03
C ASP A 197 -11.83 12.69 2.07
N LEU A 198 -11.10 11.61 1.77
CA LEU A 198 -10.91 10.48 2.69
C LEU A 198 -9.60 10.55 3.49
N LEU A 199 -8.74 11.55 3.28
CA LEU A 199 -7.43 11.62 3.95
C LEU A 199 -7.53 11.53 5.47
N HIS A 200 -8.42 12.34 6.06
CA HIS A 200 -8.66 12.36 7.51
C HIS A 200 -9.22 11.02 8.02
N VAL A 201 -10.23 10.48 7.32
CA VAL A 201 -10.86 9.19 7.64
C VAL A 201 -9.82 8.08 7.67
N PHE A 202 -8.91 8.03 6.69
CA PHE A 202 -7.86 7.02 6.66
C PHE A 202 -6.83 7.21 7.79
N ALA A 203 -6.52 8.45 8.18
CA ALA A 203 -5.64 8.68 9.33
C ALA A 203 -6.28 8.20 10.65
N GLU A 204 -7.58 8.42 10.84
CA GLU A 204 -8.33 7.89 11.99
C GLU A 204 -8.37 6.36 11.99
N VAL A 205 -8.63 5.74 10.84
CA VAL A 205 -8.58 4.28 10.69
C VAL A 205 -7.19 3.75 11.04
N LEU A 206 -6.12 4.35 10.53
CA LEU A 206 -4.75 3.94 10.84
C LEU A 206 -4.41 4.07 12.32
N ASN A 207 -4.95 5.09 13.00
CA ASN A 207 -4.82 5.24 14.45
C ASN A 207 -5.51 4.09 15.20
N GLN A 208 -6.76 3.77 14.84
CA GLN A 208 -7.50 2.67 15.46
C GLN A 208 -6.88 1.29 15.16
N LEU A 209 -6.21 1.15 14.01
CA LEU A 209 -5.44 -0.05 13.67
C LEU A 209 -4.04 -0.08 14.30
N GLY A 210 -3.70 0.89 15.15
CA GLY A 210 -2.52 0.87 16.02
C GLY A 210 -1.21 1.39 15.40
N ARG A 211 -1.26 2.15 14.31
CA ARG A 211 -0.04 2.77 13.72
C ARG A 211 0.49 3.83 14.67
N LYS A 212 1.81 3.81 14.93
CA LYS A 212 2.50 4.82 15.75
C LYS A 212 2.61 6.16 15.01
N ARG A 213 2.97 6.09 13.73
CA ARG A 213 2.99 7.23 12.81
C ARG A 213 2.52 6.80 11.44
N ALA A 214 1.68 7.60 10.79
CA ALA A 214 1.30 7.39 9.41
C ALA A 214 1.19 8.72 8.65
N VAL A 215 1.42 8.67 7.35
CA VAL A 215 1.17 9.80 6.45
C VAL A 215 0.21 9.33 5.39
N VAL A 216 -0.97 9.93 5.34
CA VAL A 216 -1.95 9.73 4.27
C VAL A 216 -1.83 10.88 3.29
N ILE A 217 -1.65 10.59 2.00
CA ILE A 217 -1.32 11.60 0.99
C ILE A 217 -2.25 11.54 -0.23
N ASN A 218 -2.59 12.73 -0.74
CA ASN A 218 -3.16 12.95 -2.06
C ASN A 218 -2.29 13.97 -2.80
N GLY A 219 -1.62 13.53 -3.86
CA GLY A 219 -0.75 14.38 -4.67
C GLY A 219 -1.52 15.24 -5.68
N ALA A 220 -0.80 16.17 -6.30
CA ALA A 220 -1.32 17.00 -7.37
C ALA A 220 -1.89 16.13 -8.52
N GLY A 221 -3.05 16.54 -9.05
CA GLY A 221 -3.79 15.72 -10.03
C GLY A 221 -4.51 14.52 -9.41
N TYR A 222 -4.75 14.53 -8.09
CA TYR A 222 -5.41 13.45 -7.34
C TYR A 222 -4.66 12.11 -7.36
N MET A 223 -3.34 12.16 -7.57
CA MET A 223 -2.50 10.97 -7.46
C MET A 223 -2.54 10.39 -6.06
N ASP A 224 -2.49 9.08 -5.95
CA ASP A 224 -2.28 8.36 -4.70
C ASP A 224 -0.78 8.20 -4.39
N GLU A 225 0.03 9.17 -4.77
CA GLU A 225 1.47 9.28 -4.51
C GLU A 225 1.79 10.78 -4.36
N ALA A 226 2.92 11.12 -3.72
CA ALA A 226 3.44 12.48 -3.77
C ALA A 226 3.81 12.84 -5.22
N SER A 227 3.36 14.00 -5.67
CA SER A 227 3.52 14.50 -7.04
C SER A 227 4.42 15.73 -7.07
N LEU A 228 5.27 15.80 -8.09
CA LEU A 228 6.09 16.96 -8.40
C LEU A 228 5.35 18.02 -9.22
N GLN A 229 4.07 17.85 -9.54
CA GLN A 229 3.32 18.80 -10.36
C GLN A 229 2.85 20.02 -9.56
N GLY A 230 2.71 19.91 -8.24
CA GLY A 230 2.24 21.02 -7.40
C GLY A 230 1.76 20.56 -6.03
N GLU A 231 0.58 21.02 -5.61
CA GLU A 231 0.02 20.82 -4.26
C GLU A 231 -0.12 19.34 -3.88
N ASN A 232 0.54 18.94 -2.78
CA ASN A 232 0.32 17.67 -2.10
C ASN A 232 -0.35 17.91 -0.76
N ARG A 233 -1.45 17.20 -0.49
CA ARG A 233 -2.16 17.25 0.79
C ARG A 233 -1.85 16.02 1.60
N LEU A 234 -1.39 16.23 2.83
CA LEU A 234 -1.02 15.19 3.76
C LEU A 234 -1.90 15.31 5.00
N THR A 235 -2.39 14.17 5.49
CA THR A 235 -2.86 14.04 6.86
C THR A 235 -1.88 13.14 7.61
N ILE A 236 -1.26 13.69 8.64
CA ILE A 236 -0.21 13.05 9.43
C ILE A 236 -0.82 12.58 10.75
N LEU A 237 -0.73 11.27 10.99
CA LEU A 237 -0.95 10.66 12.28
C LEU A 237 0.38 10.53 13.00
N GLU A 238 0.49 11.03 14.22
CA GLU A 238 1.66 10.85 15.08
C GLU A 238 1.21 10.71 16.54
N ASN A 239 1.50 9.55 17.15
CA ASN A 239 1.21 9.27 18.56
C ASN A 239 -0.24 9.61 18.97
N GLY A 240 -1.20 9.23 18.11
CA GLY A 240 -2.63 9.48 18.33
C GLY A 240 -3.10 10.91 18.01
N ARG A 241 -2.22 11.80 17.57
CA ARG A 241 -2.58 13.14 17.08
C ARG A 241 -2.63 13.15 15.57
N ILE A 242 -3.67 13.76 15.02
CA ILE A 242 -3.86 13.92 13.58
C ILE A 242 -3.74 15.40 13.24
N SER A 243 -2.95 15.71 12.22
CA SER A 243 -2.76 17.07 11.72
C SER A 243 -2.66 17.08 10.20
N ASP A 244 -3.20 18.12 9.57
CA ASP A 244 -3.12 18.30 8.13
C ASP A 244 -1.96 19.23 7.74
N GLN A 245 -1.34 18.95 6.61
CA GLN A 245 -0.27 19.74 6.03
C GLN A 245 -0.41 19.80 4.51
N ILE A 246 -0.04 20.93 3.93
CA ILE A 246 0.15 21.07 2.48
C ILE A 246 1.65 21.23 2.23
N ILE A 247 2.16 20.53 1.22
CA ILE A 247 3.55 20.67 0.76
C ILE A 247 3.58 20.79 -0.77
N TYR A 248 4.44 21.67 -1.25
CA TYR A 248 4.82 21.80 -2.65
C TYR A 248 6.24 21.25 -2.86
N PRO A 249 6.59 20.80 -4.07
CA PRO A 249 7.94 20.32 -4.38
C PRO A 249 9.04 21.31 -4.01
N GLU A 250 8.82 22.59 -4.27
CA GLU A 250 9.74 23.69 -3.97
C GLU A 250 10.00 23.86 -2.46
N ASP A 251 9.02 23.57 -1.59
CA ASP A 251 9.15 23.67 -0.14
C ASP A 251 10.21 22.69 0.41
N VAL A 252 10.47 21.61 -0.33
CA VAL A 252 11.44 20.57 0.04
C VAL A 252 12.65 20.53 -0.90
N GLY A 253 12.81 21.55 -1.74
CA GLY A 253 13.96 21.70 -2.65
C GLY A 253 13.94 20.74 -3.85
N LEU A 254 12.77 20.26 -4.27
CA LEU A 254 12.61 19.43 -5.46
C LEU A 254 12.08 20.27 -6.65
N PRO A 255 12.46 19.90 -7.89
CA PRO A 255 11.95 20.56 -9.08
C PRO A 255 10.47 20.22 -9.33
N GLN A 256 9.78 21.11 -10.05
CA GLN A 256 8.41 20.86 -10.50
C GLN A 256 8.41 20.11 -11.84
N TYR A 257 7.62 19.03 -11.94
CA TYR A 257 7.41 18.28 -13.16
C TYR A 257 5.93 17.98 -13.36
N ASP A 258 5.45 18.10 -14.60
CA ASP A 258 4.12 17.61 -14.98
C ASP A 258 4.03 16.09 -14.80
N ASN A 259 2.89 15.59 -14.30
CA ASN A 259 2.68 14.16 -14.06
C ASN A 259 2.83 13.31 -15.34
N SER A 260 2.66 13.89 -16.54
CA SER A 260 2.92 13.20 -17.80
C SER A 260 4.39 12.79 -18.00
N ARG A 261 5.34 13.40 -17.27
CA ARG A 261 6.78 13.08 -17.31
C ARG A 261 7.13 11.79 -16.58
N ILE A 262 6.21 11.26 -15.76
CA ILE A 262 6.41 10.05 -14.96
C ILE A 262 5.48 8.90 -15.38
N LYS A 263 4.98 8.93 -16.62
CA LYS A 263 4.16 7.84 -17.16
C LYS A 263 4.93 6.52 -17.16
N GLY A 264 4.25 5.47 -16.74
CA GLY A 264 4.71 4.10 -16.87
C GLY A 264 4.27 3.47 -18.19
N GLY A 265 4.74 2.24 -18.40
CA GLY A 265 4.47 1.43 -19.57
C GLY A 265 4.01 0.03 -19.21
N ASP A 266 4.50 -0.92 -19.99
CA ASP A 266 4.35 -2.35 -19.72
C ASP A 266 5.29 -2.82 -18.59
N PRO A 267 5.22 -4.09 -18.16
CA PRO A 267 6.07 -4.60 -17.07
C PRO A 267 7.57 -4.43 -17.32
N LYS A 268 8.03 -4.52 -18.58
CA LYS A 268 9.44 -4.35 -18.93
C LYS A 268 9.86 -2.90 -18.84
N GLU A 269 9.07 -1.98 -19.41
CA GLU A 269 9.36 -0.54 -19.35
C GLU A 269 9.40 -0.05 -17.90
N ASN A 270 8.43 -0.46 -17.06
CA ASN A 270 8.44 -0.09 -15.65
C ASN A 270 9.59 -0.73 -14.86
N ALA A 271 10.00 -1.96 -15.20
CA ALA A 271 11.19 -2.58 -14.62
C ALA A 271 12.46 -1.81 -14.99
N ASP A 272 12.60 -1.40 -16.25
CA ASP A 272 13.73 -0.59 -16.72
C ASP A 272 13.76 0.77 -16.02
N ILE A 273 12.61 1.44 -15.85
CA ILE A 273 12.50 2.70 -15.09
C ILE A 273 12.94 2.49 -13.64
N LEU A 274 12.39 1.48 -12.95
CA LEU A 274 12.71 1.17 -11.56
C LEU A 274 14.22 0.96 -11.38
N VAL A 275 14.82 0.08 -12.19
CA VAL A 275 16.26 -0.22 -12.12
C VAL A 275 17.10 1.03 -12.39
N ASN A 276 16.72 1.84 -13.38
CA ASN A 276 17.42 3.09 -13.69
C ASN A 276 17.38 4.09 -12.54
N VAL A 277 16.23 4.22 -11.86
CA VAL A 277 16.10 5.10 -10.69
C VAL A 277 16.96 4.60 -9.54
N LEU A 278 16.92 3.30 -9.23
CA LEU A 278 17.74 2.72 -8.16
C LEU A 278 19.25 2.82 -8.44
N LYS A 279 19.65 2.96 -9.72
CA LYS A 279 21.04 3.23 -10.15
C LYS A 279 21.36 4.73 -10.25
N GLY A 280 20.48 5.62 -9.81
CA GLY A 280 20.73 7.06 -9.77
C GLY A 280 20.57 7.79 -11.10
N LYS A 281 19.86 7.22 -12.08
CA LYS A 281 19.57 7.93 -13.34
C LYS A 281 18.73 9.19 -13.05
N LYS A 282 19.33 10.35 -13.25
CA LYS A 282 18.70 11.66 -12.99
C LYS A 282 17.46 11.91 -13.86
N GLY A 283 16.49 12.64 -13.31
CA GLY A 283 15.28 13.10 -13.99
C GLY A 283 14.02 12.94 -13.14
N ALA A 284 12.87 13.24 -13.75
CA ALA A 284 11.57 13.28 -13.06
C ALA A 284 11.20 11.98 -12.32
N TYR A 285 11.58 10.82 -12.84
CA TYR A 285 11.38 9.53 -12.17
C TYR A 285 12.13 9.47 -10.84
N LEU A 286 13.41 9.84 -10.84
CA LEU A 286 14.24 9.84 -9.64
C LEU A 286 13.71 10.84 -8.61
N ASP A 287 13.47 12.08 -9.00
CA ASP A 287 13.03 13.11 -8.04
C ASP A 287 11.66 12.77 -7.45
N THR A 288 10.76 12.14 -8.22
CA THR A 288 9.47 11.66 -7.71
C THR A 288 9.65 10.54 -6.68
N VAL A 289 10.58 9.62 -6.91
CA VAL A 289 10.92 8.57 -5.92
C VAL A 289 11.55 9.18 -4.68
N LEU A 290 12.43 10.16 -4.82
CA LEU A 290 13.04 10.83 -3.67
C LEU A 290 11.99 11.50 -2.80
N PHE A 291 10.97 12.12 -3.40
CA PHE A 291 9.87 12.71 -2.65
C PHE A 291 9.10 11.66 -1.83
N ASN A 292 8.64 10.60 -2.48
CA ASN A 292 7.84 9.55 -1.85
C ASN A 292 8.65 8.73 -0.82
N ALA A 293 9.89 8.36 -1.15
CA ALA A 293 10.79 7.68 -0.23
C ALA A 293 11.14 8.57 0.97
N GLY A 294 11.37 9.87 0.76
CA GLY A 294 11.66 10.80 1.84
C GLY A 294 10.49 10.95 2.83
N ILE A 295 9.25 11.00 2.32
CA ILE A 295 8.05 10.95 3.16
C ILE A 295 7.98 9.61 3.92
N GLY A 296 8.27 8.48 3.26
CA GLY A 296 8.29 7.16 3.91
C GLY A 296 9.33 7.07 5.03
N ILE A 297 10.55 7.58 4.80
CA ILE A 297 11.63 7.64 5.79
C ILE A 297 11.25 8.53 6.98
N TYR A 298 10.65 9.70 6.72
CA TYR A 298 10.08 10.55 7.76
C TYR A 298 8.97 9.82 8.53
N THR A 299 8.08 9.10 7.84
CA THR A 299 6.98 8.34 8.46
C THR A 299 7.49 7.25 9.40
N ALA A 300 8.62 6.63 9.08
CA ALA A 300 9.26 5.63 9.94
C ALA A 300 10.09 6.24 11.10
N GLY A 301 10.14 7.57 11.24
CA GLY A 301 10.91 8.25 12.29
C GLY A 301 12.42 8.23 12.08
N LYS A 302 12.91 7.88 10.88
CA LYS A 302 14.35 7.90 10.56
C LYS A 302 14.89 9.27 10.14
N ALA A 303 14.00 10.20 9.83
CA ALA A 303 14.35 11.59 9.58
C ALA A 303 13.43 12.53 10.38
N PRO A 304 13.96 13.66 10.91
CA PRO A 304 13.16 14.61 11.69
C PRO A 304 12.21 15.45 10.86
N THR A 305 12.45 15.57 9.54
CA THR A 305 11.60 16.31 8.60
C THR A 305 11.51 15.56 7.27
N ILE A 306 10.49 15.87 6.45
CA ILE A 306 10.35 15.32 5.09
C ILE A 306 11.57 15.68 4.25
N GLN A 307 12.09 16.91 4.35
CA GLN A 307 13.27 17.34 3.59
C GLN A 307 14.54 16.58 3.99
N ALA A 308 14.74 16.32 5.30
CA ALA A 308 15.84 15.45 5.75
C ALA A 308 15.65 14.01 5.26
N GLY A 309 14.40 13.52 5.19
CA GLY A 309 14.08 12.22 4.60
C GLY A 309 14.43 12.14 3.11
N ILE A 310 14.16 13.20 2.35
CA ILE A 310 14.52 13.31 0.92
C ILE A 310 16.04 13.30 0.74
N GLN A 311 16.79 14.01 1.59
CA GLN A 311 18.24 13.98 1.53
C GLN A 311 18.78 12.57 1.82
N LEU A 312 18.28 11.91 2.86
CA LEU A 312 18.67 10.52 3.15
C LEU A 312 18.30 9.57 2.01
N ALA A 313 17.12 9.73 1.39
CA ALA A 313 16.73 8.96 0.21
C ALA A 313 17.72 9.14 -0.95
N ARG A 314 18.24 10.35 -1.15
CA ARG A 314 19.24 10.66 -2.16
C ARG A 314 20.56 9.96 -1.87
N ASP A 315 21.04 10.05 -0.63
CA ASP A 315 22.27 9.38 -0.20
C ASP A 315 22.17 7.85 -0.37
N ILE A 316 20.99 7.26 -0.10
CA ILE A 316 20.73 5.83 -0.27
C ILE A 316 20.73 5.38 -1.75
N ILE A 317 20.22 6.21 -2.65
CA ILE A 317 20.30 5.94 -4.10
C ILE A 317 21.74 6.11 -4.59
N ASP A 318 22.40 7.20 -4.22
CA ASP A 318 23.75 7.52 -4.69
C ASP A 318 24.80 6.51 -4.19
N SER A 319 24.59 5.92 -3.01
CA SER A 319 25.44 4.83 -2.47
C SER A 319 25.19 3.46 -3.14
N GLY A 320 24.12 3.30 -3.91
CA GLY A 320 23.76 2.03 -4.55
C GLY A 320 23.02 1.04 -3.65
N VAL A 321 22.88 1.32 -2.36
CA VAL A 321 22.24 0.42 -1.37
C VAL A 321 20.80 0.07 -1.75
N ALA A 322 20.04 1.02 -2.31
CA ALA A 322 18.68 0.74 -2.77
C ALA A 322 18.64 -0.33 -3.87
N TYR A 323 19.58 -0.29 -4.81
CA TYR A 323 19.71 -1.29 -5.87
C TYR A 323 20.16 -2.65 -5.31
N GLU A 324 21.06 -2.65 -4.33
CA GLU A 324 21.48 -3.88 -3.63
C GLU A 324 20.30 -4.58 -2.94
N LYS A 325 19.37 -3.83 -2.32
CA LYS A 325 18.15 -4.40 -1.72
C LYS A 325 17.28 -5.12 -2.75
N LEU A 326 17.14 -4.57 -3.95
CA LEU A 326 16.42 -5.24 -5.05
C LEU A 326 17.10 -6.54 -5.44
N MET A 327 18.42 -6.51 -5.65
CA MET A 327 19.19 -7.70 -6.05
C MET A 327 19.14 -8.79 -4.99
N ALA A 328 19.31 -8.43 -3.71
CA ALA A 328 19.21 -9.36 -2.59
C ALA A 328 17.83 -10.03 -2.51
N LEU A 329 16.75 -9.27 -2.71
CA LEU A 329 15.39 -9.82 -2.76
C LEU A 329 15.22 -10.81 -3.91
N ILE A 330 15.69 -10.47 -5.11
CA ILE A 330 15.62 -11.36 -6.28
C ILE A 330 16.40 -12.66 -6.02
N GLU A 331 17.62 -12.56 -5.48
CA GLU A 331 18.47 -13.71 -5.22
C GLU A 331 17.89 -14.63 -4.15
N LYS A 332 17.48 -14.08 -3.00
CA LYS A 332 16.93 -14.87 -1.88
C LYS A 332 15.61 -15.55 -2.25
N THR A 333 14.72 -14.86 -2.96
CA THR A 333 13.43 -15.45 -3.36
C THR A 333 13.61 -16.59 -4.37
N ARG A 334 14.66 -16.53 -5.21
CA ARG A 334 15.05 -17.62 -6.11
C ARG A 334 15.73 -18.78 -5.39
N SER A 335 16.58 -18.52 -4.39
CA SER A 335 17.24 -19.59 -3.63
C SER A 335 16.22 -20.44 -2.87
N LEU A 336 15.29 -19.78 -2.17
CA LEU A 336 14.22 -20.44 -1.41
C LEU A 336 13.26 -21.24 -2.32
N GLN A 337 13.08 -20.81 -3.57
CA GLN A 337 12.32 -21.60 -4.55
C GLN A 337 13.01 -22.92 -4.89
N LYS A 338 14.34 -22.92 -5.03
CA LYS A 338 15.11 -24.13 -5.36
C LYS A 338 15.16 -25.11 -4.19
N GLU A 339 15.20 -24.62 -2.97
CA GLU A 339 15.21 -25.48 -1.76
C GLU A 339 13.87 -26.18 -1.51
N ALA A 340 12.78 -25.61 -2.03
CA ALA A 340 11.43 -26.18 -1.94
C ALA A 340 11.08 -27.16 -3.08
N MET A 341 11.94 -27.30 -4.09
CA MET A 341 11.79 -28.24 -5.23
C MET A 341 12.64 -29.48 -5.05
#